data_AF-A0A8T4QAM9-F1
#
_entry.id   AF-A0A8T4QAM9-F1
#
_cell.length_a   1.000
_cell.length_b   1.000
_cell.length_c   1.000
_cell.angle_alpha   90.00
_cell.angle_beta   90.00
_cell.angle_gamma   90.00
#
_symmetry.space_group_name_H-M   'P 1'
#
loop_
_entity.id
_entity.type
_entity.pdbx_description
1 polymer ?
#
loop_
_entity_poly.entity_id
_entity_poly.type
_entity_poly.pdbx_seq_one_letter_code
_entity_poly.pdbx_strand_id
1 'polypeptide(L)'
;MLELGGNIQLSGFSNIEPSKMIVIKKMVGNHVKKLDFTQIKVNLLKLTLKNIHSEKLFEIHGYLETNGKIYQSDATDHNLFFGLNKVLTGITPKTKE
;
A
#
# COMPACT_ATOMS: atom_id res chain seq x y z
N MET A 1 -12.14 -8.37 0.10
CA MET A 1 -10.78 -8.09 0.61
C MET A 1 -9.86 -9.13 0.03
N LEU A 2 -8.69 -8.73 -0.48
CA LEU A 2 -7.71 -9.63 -1.09
C LEU A 2 -6.46 -9.66 -0.21
N GLU A 3 -5.99 -10.86 0.11
CA GLU A 3 -4.80 -11.06 0.92
C GLU A 3 -3.64 -11.47 0.02
N LEU A 4 -2.48 -10.87 0.24
CA LEU A 4 -1.25 -11.19 -0.51
C LEU A 4 -0.36 -12.20 0.20
N GLY A 5 -0.87 -12.81 1.27
CA GLY A 5 -0.13 -13.67 2.19
C GLY A 5 0.38 -12.89 3.40
N GLY A 6 0.48 -13.59 4.54
CA GLY A 6 0.93 -13.02 5.81
C GLY A 6 0.04 -11.85 6.27
N ASN A 7 0.69 -10.73 6.59
CA ASN A 7 0.07 -9.56 7.23
C ASN A 7 -0.35 -8.46 6.24
N ILE A 8 -0.62 -8.79 4.97
CA ILE A 8 -0.89 -7.80 3.90
C ILE A 8 -2.33 -7.90 3.41
N GLN A 9 -3.07 -6.79 3.52
CA GLN A 9 -4.49 -6.70 3.16
C GLN A 9 -4.73 -5.61 2.11
N LEU A 10 -5.37 -6.00 1.00
CA LEU A 10 -5.80 -5.09 -0.06
C LEU A 10 -7.34 -5.03 -0.11
N SER A 11 -7.90 -3.85 0.16
CA SER A 11 -9.33 -3.57 0.12
C SER A 11 -9.67 -2.62 -1.01
N GLY A 12 -10.76 -2.88 -1.75
CA GLY A 12 -11.18 -2.04 -2.89
C GLY A 12 -10.46 -2.32 -4.22
N PHE A 13 -9.56 -3.31 -4.27
CA PHE A 13 -8.80 -3.67 -5.48
C PHE A 13 -9.48 -4.74 -6.36
N SER A 14 -10.66 -5.25 -5.99
CA SER A 14 -11.31 -6.37 -6.71
C SER A 14 -11.65 -6.07 -8.17
N ASN A 15 -11.91 -4.81 -8.51
CA ASN A 15 -12.29 -4.38 -9.86
C ASN A 15 -11.09 -3.89 -10.69
N ILE A 16 -9.86 -4.09 -10.20
CA ILE A 16 -8.65 -3.74 -10.95
C ILE A 16 -8.32 -4.84 -11.94
N GLU A 17 -8.01 -4.45 -13.18
CA GLU A 17 -7.59 -5.36 -14.24
C GLU A 17 -6.43 -6.28 -13.80
N PRO A 18 -6.44 -7.57 -14.19
CA PRO A 18 -5.43 -8.53 -13.75
C PRO A 18 -3.98 -8.10 -14.01
N SER A 19 -3.71 -7.42 -15.13
CA SER A 19 -2.38 -6.90 -15.48
C SER A 19 -1.90 -5.85 -14.48
N LYS A 20 -2.75 -4.88 -14.13
CA LYS A 20 -2.46 -3.86 -13.11
C LYS A 20 -2.29 -4.50 -11.73
N MET A 21 -3.09 -5.51 -11.42
CA MET A 21 -2.98 -6.26 -10.17
C MET A 21 -1.59 -6.89 -10.00
N ILE A 22 -1.01 -7.50 -11.05
CA ILE A 22 0.35 -8.05 -11.00
C ILE A 22 1.38 -6.99 -10.58
N VAL A 23 1.26 -5.78 -11.13
CA VAL A 23 2.15 -4.65 -10.80
C VAL A 23 1.96 -4.22 -9.34
N ILE A 24 0.71 -4.09 -8.88
CA ILE A 24 0.40 -3.73 -7.48
C ILE A 24 1.01 -4.74 -6.52
N LYS A 25 0.84 -6.05 -6.78
CA LYS A 25 1.44 -7.11 -5.95
C LYS A 25 2.97 -6.99 -5.89
N LYS A 26 3.62 -6.71 -7.02
CA LYS A 26 5.08 -6.50 -7.06
C LYS A 26 5.50 -5.27 -6.27
N MET A 27 4.78 -4.15 -6.39
CA MET A 27 5.09 -2.92 -5.65
C MET A 27 4.96 -3.14 -4.14
N VAL A 28 3.85 -3.71 -3.70
CA VAL A 28 3.58 -4.00 -2.28
C VAL A 28 4.57 -5.02 -1.73
N GLY A 29 4.82 -6.11 -2.45
CA GLY A 29 5.79 -7.13 -2.05
C GLY A 29 7.23 -6.60 -1.96
N ASN A 30 7.64 -5.77 -2.92
CA ASN A 30 8.95 -5.11 -2.87
C ASN A 30 9.07 -4.16 -1.68
N HIS A 31 7.99 -3.44 -1.37
CA HIS A 31 7.95 -2.53 -0.22
C HIS A 31 8.08 -3.29 1.11
N VAL A 32 7.31 -4.37 1.31
CA VAL A 32 7.41 -5.19 2.53
C VAL A 32 8.80 -5.80 2.68
N LYS A 33 9.39 -6.30 1.59
CA LYS A 33 10.79 -6.79 1.61
C LYS A 33 11.77 -5.73 2.11
N LYS A 34 11.61 -4.46 1.72
CA LYS A 34 12.46 -3.36 2.21
C LYS A 34 12.33 -3.13 3.71
N LEU A 35 11.13 -3.31 4.28
CA LEU A 35 10.90 -3.20 5.72
C LEU A 35 11.52 -4.39 6.48
N ASP A 36 11.47 -5.59 5.90
CA ASP A 36 12.14 -6.76 6.48
C ASP A 36 13.67 -6.54 6.54
N PHE A 37 14.27 -5.94 5.50
CA PHE A 37 15.71 -5.60 5.49
C PHE A 37 16.10 -4.59 6.59
N THR A 38 15.18 -3.73 7.04
CA THR A 38 15.45 -2.76 8.13
C THR A 38 15.13 -3.32 9.53
N GLN A 39 14.92 -4.64 9.64
CA GLN A 39 14.51 -5.33 10.88
C GLN A 39 13.18 -4.81 11.47
N ILE A 40 12.36 -4.14 10.65
CA ILE A 40 11.05 -3.65 11.07
C ILE A 40 10.04 -4.76 10.85
N LYS A 41 9.62 -5.40 11.95
CA LYS A 41 8.55 -6.40 11.91
C LYS A 41 7.22 -5.73 11.50
N VAL A 42 6.65 -6.19 10.39
CA VAL A 42 5.33 -5.78 9.90
C VAL A 42 4.25 -6.61 10.57
N ASN A 43 3.41 -5.97 11.39
CA ASN A 43 2.27 -6.60 12.06
C ASN A 43 1.04 -6.60 11.16
N LEU A 44 0.81 -5.48 10.47
CA LEU A 44 -0.29 -5.34 9.51
C LEU A 44 0.07 -4.26 8.48
N LEU A 45 -0.03 -4.58 7.19
CA LEU A 45 -0.05 -3.62 6.11
C LEU A 45 -1.42 -3.68 5.44
N LYS A 46 -2.20 -2.61 5.55
CA LYS A 46 -3.52 -2.49 4.94
C LYS A 46 -3.52 -1.35 3.94
N LEU A 47 -3.92 -1.65 2.71
CA LEU A 47 -4.15 -0.68 1.65
C LEU A 47 -5.63 -0.68 1.27
N THR A 48 -6.24 0.49 1.25
CA THR A 48 -7.63 0.67 0.85
C THR A 48 -7.68 1.57 -0.37
N LEU A 49 -8.28 1.08 -1.45
CA LEU A 49 -8.54 1.83 -2.67
C LEU A 49 -10.01 2.23 -2.74
N LYS A 50 -10.27 3.49 -3.05
CA LYS A 50 -11.58 4.01 -3.42
C LYS A 50 -11.47 4.69 -4.77
N ASN A 51 -12.43 4.42 -5.65
CA ASN A 51 -12.62 5.21 -6.85
C ASN A 51 -13.57 6.35 -6.50
N ILE A 52 -13.06 7.57 -6.50
CA ILE A 52 -13.85 8.78 -6.28
C ILE A 52 -14.09 9.44 -7.64
N HIS A 53 -15.36 9.71 -7.95
CA HIS A 53 -15.82 10.28 -9.24
C HIS A 53 -15.67 9.37 -10.48
N SER A 54 -16.44 9.71 -11.51
CA SER A 54 -16.42 9.06 -12.83
C SER A 54 -15.09 9.23 -13.58
N GLU A 55 -14.22 10.14 -13.14
CA GLU A 55 -12.98 10.53 -13.81
C GLU A 55 -11.72 9.91 -13.18
N LYS A 56 -11.60 8.57 -13.23
CA LYS A 56 -10.34 7.82 -12.98
C LYS A 56 -9.48 8.35 -11.82
N LEU A 57 -10.09 8.83 -10.74
CA LEU A 57 -9.39 9.42 -9.60
C LEU A 57 -9.36 8.37 -8.49
N PHE A 58 -8.15 7.99 -8.11
CA PHE A 58 -7.90 6.93 -7.15
C PHE A 58 -7.53 7.56 -5.82
N GLU A 59 -8.38 7.38 -4.81
CA GLU A 59 -8.08 7.67 -3.41
C GLU A 59 -7.55 6.40 -2.75
N ILE A 60 -6.34 6.48 -2.20
CA ILE A 60 -5.65 5.34 -1.62
C ILE A 60 -5.29 5.69 -0.19
N HIS A 61 -5.64 4.82 0.75
CA HIS A 61 -5.25 4.93 2.14
C HIS A 61 -4.33 3.78 2.51
N GLY A 62 -3.18 4.10 3.06
CA GLY A 62 -2.22 3.17 3.63
C GLY A 62 -2.22 3.21 5.14
N TYR A 63 -2.14 2.02 5.72
CA TYR A 63 -2.01 1.79 7.14
C TYR A 63 -0.93 0.73 7.32
N LEU A 64 0.13 1.07 8.04
CA LEU A 64 1.19 0.16 8.42
C LEU A 64 1.29 0.13 9.95
N GLU A 65 1.09 -1.04 10.52
CA GLU A 65 1.35 -1.34 11.90
C GLU A 65 2.67 -2.13 11.99
N THR A 66 3.56 -1.63 12.83
CA THR A 66 4.81 -2.28 13.21
C THR A 66 4.86 -2.45 14.72
N ASN A 67 5.91 -3.07 15.26
CA ASN A 67 6.08 -3.22 16.72
C ASN A 67 6.03 -1.87 17.47
N GLY A 68 4.84 -1.50 17.95
CA GLY A 68 4.57 -0.33 18.78
C GLY A 68 4.33 0.98 18.04
N LYS A 69 4.26 0.99 16.69
CA LYS A 69 4.03 2.21 15.91
C LYS A 69 3.05 1.98 14.77
N ILE A 70 2.25 3.01 14.51
CA ILE A 70 1.31 3.07 13.40
C ILE A 70 1.75 4.19 12.47
N TYR A 71 1.80 3.89 11.17
CA TYR A 71 2.08 4.83 10.11
C TYR A 71 0.87 4.87 9.18
N GLN A 72 0.37 6.07 8.91
CA GLN A 72 -0.75 6.31 8.02
C GLN A 72 -0.35 7.32 6.96
N SER A 73 -0.83 7.10 5.75
CA SER A 73 -0.69 8.04 4.64
C SER A 73 -1.80 7.79 3.66
N ASP A 74 -2.30 8.87 3.07
CA ASP A 74 -3.26 8.83 1.99
C ASP A 74 -2.73 9.60 0.78
N ALA A 75 -3.22 9.24 -0.40
CA ALA A 75 -2.98 9.99 -1.61
C ALA A 75 -4.17 9.86 -2.56
N THR A 76 -4.45 10.94 -3.26
CA THR A 76 -5.41 10.99 -4.35
C THR A 76 -4.67 11.28 -5.65
N ASP A 77 -4.83 10.42 -6.65
CA ASP A 77 -4.10 10.54 -7.91
C ASP A 77 -4.90 9.95 -9.08
N HIS A 78 -4.74 10.53 -10.28
CA HIS A 78 -5.33 9.96 -11.51
C HIS A 78 -4.58 8.72 -11.99
N ASN A 79 -3.36 8.49 -11.50
CA ASN A 79 -2.58 7.31 -11.77
C ASN A 79 -2.45 6.45 -10.50
N LEU A 80 -3.10 5.29 -10.53
CA LEU A 80 -3.11 4.30 -9.45
C LEU A 80 -1.71 3.94 -8.94
N PHE A 81 -0.72 3.79 -9.84
CA PHE A 81 0.63 3.39 -9.44
C PHE A 81 1.38 4.52 -8.75
N PHE A 82 1.20 5.78 -9.19
CA PHE A 82 1.81 6.93 -8.54
C PHE A 82 1.17 7.19 -7.18
N GLY A 83 -0.16 7.16 -7.09
CA GLY A 83 -0.87 7.24 -5.82
C GLY A 83 -0.42 6.16 -4.84
N LEU A 84 -0.32 4.91 -5.31
CA LEU A 84 0.14 3.79 -4.49
C LEU A 84 1.58 3.99 -4.01
N ASN A 85 2.48 4.44 -4.88
CA ASN A 85 3.87 4.71 -4.51
C ASN A 85 3.98 5.84 -3.47
N LYS A 86 3.19 6.91 -3.61
CA LYS A 86 3.12 8.00 -2.64
C LYS A 86 2.71 7.49 -1.26
N VAL A 87 1.64 6.69 -1.20
CA VAL A 87 1.14 6.10 0.05
C VAL A 87 2.18 5.16 0.68
N LEU A 88 2.76 4.24 -0.10
CA LEU A 88 3.79 3.31 0.38
C LEU A 88 5.00 4.06 0.93
N THR A 89 5.43 5.13 0.25
CA THR A 89 6.54 5.98 0.72
C THR A 89 6.16 6.71 2.01
N GLY A 90 4.92 7.23 2.09
CA GLY A 90 4.42 7.97 3.26
C GLY A 90 4.28 7.11 4.52
N ILE A 91 3.91 5.84 4.39
CA ILE A 91 3.85 4.89 5.52
C ILE A 91 5.21 4.25 5.84
N THR A 92 6.27 4.55 5.08
CA THR A 92 7.61 4.02 5.37
C THR A 92 8.16 4.71 6.63
N PRO A 93 8.58 3.95 7.66
CA PRO A 93 9.32 4.52 8.77
C PRO A 93 10.59 5.19 8.26
N LYS A 94 10.75 6.50 8.51
CA LYS A 94 12.01 7.20 8.21
C LYS A 94 13.08 6.68 9.16
N THR A 95 13.93 5.77 8.70
CA THR A 95 15.19 5.46 9.37
C THR A 95 16.08 6.69 9.25
N LYS A 96 16.50 7.26 10.39
CA LYS A 96 17.63 8.20 10.38
C LYS A 96 18.84 7.37 9.96
N GLU A 97 19.43 7.71 8.81
CA GLU A 97 20.79 7.31 8.46
C GLU A 97 21.79 7.86 9.49
#